data_AF-A0A853JEK2-F1
#
_entry.id   AF-A0A853JEK2-F1
#
_cell.length_a   1.000
_cell.length_b   1.000
_cell.length_c   1.000
_cell.angle_alpha   90.00
_cell.angle_beta   90.00
_cell.angle_gamma   90.00
#
_symmetry.space_group_name_H-M   'P 1'
#
loop_
_entity.id
_entity.type
_entity.pdbx_description
1 polymer ?
#
loop_
_entity_poly.entity_id
_entity_poly.type
_entity_poly.pdbx_seq_one_letter_code
_entity_poly.pdbx_strand_id
1 'polypeptide(L)'
;MPDLFRPLSSRLLLALVLATAATACSGPAAPGAGAATAQAELDPILADPQPGDLYAAEVTHFSGVSFGDNEDRKAYGLMKVREVTADQVMVITEMGAWPKGRGAVNELRGDLSEITWDEQEVIPLYRNELAGLVADGKILEVRRLDAE
;
A
#
# COMPACT_ATOMS: atom_id res chain seq x y z
N MET A 1 25.28 -48.76 -26.79
CA MET A 1 26.14 -48.27 -27.89
C MET A 1 25.78 -49.07 -29.14
N PRO A 2 25.66 -48.47 -30.33
CA PRO A 2 26.35 -47.25 -30.80
C PRO A 2 25.36 -46.07 -30.95
N ASP A 3 25.68 -44.80 -30.69
CA ASP A 3 26.77 -43.95 -31.19
C ASP A 3 26.85 -43.80 -32.71
N LEU A 4 27.26 -42.60 -33.12
CA LEU A 4 27.84 -42.25 -34.43
C LEU A 4 26.86 -41.79 -35.54
N PHE A 5 26.79 -40.46 -35.75
CA PHE A 5 27.58 -39.72 -36.78
C PHE A 5 26.82 -38.53 -37.43
N ARG A 6 27.26 -37.32 -37.05
CA ARG A 6 27.52 -36.05 -37.83
C ARG A 6 27.16 -35.98 -39.33
N PRO A 7 26.83 -34.79 -39.89
CA PRO A 7 27.83 -33.70 -40.12
C PRO A 7 27.31 -32.26 -39.89
N LEU A 8 28.06 -31.33 -39.27
CA LEU A 8 29.07 -30.42 -39.86
C LEU A 8 28.80 -29.97 -41.30
N SER A 9 28.41 -28.70 -41.49
CA SER A 9 29.03 -27.75 -42.45
C SER A 9 28.36 -26.38 -42.31
N SER A 10 29.06 -25.36 -41.80
CA SER A 10 30.07 -24.52 -42.47
C SER A 10 29.47 -23.42 -43.37
N ARG A 11 29.78 -22.19 -42.96
CA ARG A 11 30.19 -21.03 -43.77
C ARG A 11 29.07 -20.22 -44.43
N LEU A 12 28.78 -19.02 -43.93
CA LEU A 12 29.53 -17.75 -44.09
C LEU A 12 29.24 -17.10 -45.45
N LEU A 13 28.45 -16.01 -45.43
CA LEU A 13 28.41 -14.90 -46.39
C LEU A 13 27.58 -13.79 -45.71
N LEU A 14 28.18 -12.84 -44.99
CA LEU A 14 28.90 -11.66 -45.50
C LEU A 14 28.05 -10.86 -46.50
N ALA A 15 27.34 -9.85 -45.99
CA ALA A 15 26.97 -8.68 -46.78
C ALA A 15 27.15 -7.44 -45.90
N LEU A 16 28.36 -6.92 -46.03
CA LEU A 16 28.85 -5.63 -45.54
C LEU A 16 28.20 -4.53 -46.38
N VAL A 17 27.45 -3.61 -45.77
CA VAL A 17 27.26 -2.27 -46.34
C VAL A 17 27.65 -1.25 -45.28
N LEU A 18 28.89 -0.80 -45.40
CA LEU A 18 29.44 0.39 -44.74
C LEU A 18 28.85 1.63 -45.40
N ALA A 19 28.27 2.52 -44.60
CA ALA A 19 28.19 3.94 -44.91
C ALA A 19 28.69 4.73 -43.69
N THR A 20 30.00 5.00 -43.68
CA THR A 20 30.72 6.09 -43.00
C THR A 20 30.30 7.43 -43.62
N ALA A 21 30.29 8.63 -43.02
CA ALA A 21 30.68 9.26 -41.74
C ALA A 21 29.87 10.61 -41.69
N ALA A 22 29.77 11.47 -40.66
CA ALA A 22 30.68 11.95 -39.62
C ALA A 22 29.85 12.65 -38.50
N THR A 23 30.11 12.44 -37.20
CA THR A 23 30.84 13.34 -36.25
C THR A 23 30.37 14.81 -36.31
N ALA A 24 29.94 15.53 -35.27
CA ALA A 24 30.02 15.42 -33.80
C ALA A 24 29.01 16.39 -33.14
N CYS A 25 28.49 16.06 -31.95
CA CYS A 25 28.39 16.94 -30.76
C CYS A 25 27.52 16.28 -29.67
N SER A 26 28.21 15.71 -28.69
CA SER A 26 27.91 15.51 -27.26
C SER A 26 26.49 15.78 -26.72
N GLY A 27 25.87 14.73 -26.15
CA GLY A 27 24.90 14.82 -25.06
C GLY A 27 23.83 13.71 -25.05
N PRO A 28 23.86 12.71 -24.13
CA PRO A 28 22.82 11.69 -24.06
C PRO A 28 21.61 12.23 -23.28
N ALA A 29 20.57 12.67 -23.98
CA ALA A 29 19.25 12.83 -23.38
C ALA A 29 18.50 11.51 -23.50
N ALA A 30 18.45 10.75 -22.40
CA ALA A 30 17.64 9.55 -22.28
C ALA A 30 16.14 9.92 -22.38
N PRO A 31 15.34 9.29 -23.25
CA PRO A 31 13.90 9.41 -23.21
C PRO A 31 13.37 8.39 -22.19
N GLY A 32 13.56 8.72 -20.92
CA GLY A 32 12.92 8.05 -19.79
C GLY A 32 12.10 9.06 -19.04
N ALA A 33 11.06 9.61 -19.69
CA ALA A 33 10.01 10.35 -19.00
C ALA A 33 9.30 9.35 -18.08
N GLY A 34 9.86 9.15 -16.89
CA GLY A 34 9.10 8.66 -15.75
C GLY A 34 7.95 9.63 -15.61
N ALA A 35 6.76 9.17 -15.95
CA ALA A 35 5.55 9.86 -15.59
C ALA A 35 5.60 10.00 -14.06
N ALA A 36 5.94 11.19 -13.59
CA ALA A 36 5.61 11.59 -12.24
C ALA A 36 4.08 11.60 -12.21
N THR A 37 3.49 10.45 -11.91
CA THR A 37 2.16 10.42 -11.30
C THR A 37 2.30 11.35 -10.11
N ALA A 38 1.67 12.52 -10.20
CA ALA A 38 1.44 13.35 -9.04
C ALA A 38 0.80 12.40 -8.00
N GLN A 39 1.60 11.93 -7.05
CA GLN A 39 1.07 11.20 -5.91
C GLN A 39 0.12 12.20 -5.27
N ALA A 40 -1.17 11.86 -5.26
CA ALA A 40 -2.14 12.64 -4.51
C ALA A 40 -1.54 12.82 -3.11
N GLU A 41 -1.49 14.08 -2.67
CA GLU A 41 -0.94 14.41 -1.36
C GLU A 41 -1.70 13.56 -0.32
N LEU A 42 -0.94 12.79 0.45
CA LEU A 42 -1.51 11.94 1.49
C LEU A 42 -2.26 12.84 2.48
N ASP A 43 -3.38 12.36 3.03
CA ASP A 43 -4.10 13.09 4.07
C ASP A 43 -3.12 13.55 5.16
N PRO A 44 -3.15 14.82 5.60
CA PRO A 44 -2.21 15.34 6.60
C PRO A 44 -2.16 14.51 7.90
N ILE A 45 -3.28 13.89 8.30
CA ILE A 45 -3.34 13.01 9.48
C ILE A 45 -2.49 11.75 9.25
N LEU A 46 -2.49 11.21 8.03
CA LEU A 46 -1.68 10.04 7.68
C LEU A 46 -0.21 10.40 7.37
N ALA A 47 0.04 11.62 6.91
CA ALA A 47 1.40 12.13 6.72
C ALA A 47 2.13 12.33 8.05
N ASP A 48 1.42 12.86 9.06
CA ASP A 48 1.93 13.07 10.43
C ASP A 48 0.95 12.49 11.47
N PRO A 49 0.91 11.15 11.62
CA PRO A 49 0.00 10.48 12.54
C PRO A 49 0.38 10.76 13.99
N GLN A 50 -0.64 10.82 14.84
CA GLN A 50 -0.53 11.11 16.27
C GLN A 50 -1.34 10.08 17.08
N PRO A 51 -0.90 9.77 18.33
CA PRO A 51 -1.73 9.00 19.25
C PRO A 51 -3.13 9.60 19.37
N GLY A 52 -4.16 8.77 19.25
CA GLY A 52 -5.56 9.17 19.29
C GLY A 52 -6.21 9.37 17.92
N ASP A 53 -5.44 9.44 16.82
CA ASP A 53 -6.02 9.48 15.48
C ASP A 53 -6.85 8.22 15.20
N LEU A 54 -7.94 8.40 14.45
CA LEU A 54 -8.89 7.34 14.14
C LEU A 54 -8.98 7.09 12.65
N TYR A 55 -8.94 5.82 12.26
CA TYR A 55 -9.00 5.38 10.86
C TYR A 55 -10.23 4.48 10.67
N ALA A 56 -11.12 4.84 9.74
CA ALA A 56 -12.11 3.89 9.23
C ALA A 56 -11.42 2.98 8.22
N ALA A 57 -11.50 1.67 8.41
CA ALA A 57 -10.68 0.70 7.68
C ALA A 57 -11.37 -0.63 7.42
N GLU A 58 -10.84 -1.44 6.50
CA GLU A 58 -11.16 -2.87 6.36
C GLU A 58 -10.41 -3.64 7.46
N VAL A 59 -10.98 -3.74 8.68
CA VAL A 59 -10.29 -4.32 9.86
C VAL A 59 -9.84 -5.76 9.67
N THR A 60 -10.54 -6.55 8.85
CA THR A 60 -10.13 -7.93 8.49
C THR A 60 -8.85 -8.00 7.67
N HIS A 61 -8.39 -6.88 7.10
CA HIS A 61 -7.09 -6.82 6.43
C HIS A 61 -5.93 -6.75 7.45
N PHE A 62 -6.19 -6.20 8.63
CA PHE A 62 -5.16 -5.83 9.61
C PHE A 62 -5.13 -6.78 10.80
N SER A 63 -6.31 -7.11 11.34
CA SER A 63 -6.46 -7.91 12.55
C SER A 63 -6.43 -9.41 12.24
N GLY A 64 -5.85 -10.18 13.16
CA GLY A 64 -5.89 -11.64 13.14
C GLY A 64 -7.15 -12.23 13.77
N VAL A 65 -8.04 -11.39 14.32
CA VAL A 65 -9.32 -11.80 14.92
C VAL A 65 -10.43 -11.84 13.86
N SER A 66 -11.37 -12.77 14.04
CA SER A 66 -12.56 -12.87 13.21
C SER A 66 -13.65 -11.88 13.64
N PHE A 67 -14.21 -11.17 12.66
CA PHE A 67 -15.32 -10.22 12.86
C PHE A 67 -16.62 -10.80 12.27
N GLY A 68 -17.12 -11.88 12.88
CA GLY A 68 -18.38 -12.55 12.55
C GLY A 68 -18.24 -14.05 12.25
N ASP A 69 -19.32 -14.66 11.73
CA ASP A 69 -19.39 -16.12 11.53
C ASP A 69 -18.58 -16.65 10.33
N ASN A 70 -17.99 -15.76 9.52
CA ASN A 70 -17.29 -16.14 8.30
C ASN A 70 -16.03 -15.28 8.11
N GLU A 71 -14.87 -15.90 8.35
CA GLU A 71 -13.54 -15.27 8.30
C GLU A 71 -13.16 -14.75 6.91
N ASP A 72 -13.75 -15.29 5.84
CA ASP A 72 -13.45 -14.86 4.45
C ASP A 72 -14.20 -13.58 4.05
N ARG A 73 -15.09 -13.06 4.91
CA ARG A 73 -15.84 -11.84 4.61
C ARG A 73 -15.12 -10.62 5.13
N LYS A 74 -15.01 -9.62 4.26
CA LYS A 74 -14.56 -8.28 4.64
C LYS A 74 -15.43 -7.71 5.75
N ALA A 75 -14.78 -7.25 6.81
CA ALA A 75 -15.40 -6.44 7.83
C ALA A 75 -14.68 -5.09 7.92
N TYR A 76 -15.46 -4.06 8.25
CA TYR A 76 -15.00 -2.69 8.28
C TYR A 76 -15.27 -2.09 9.64
N GLY A 77 -14.32 -1.37 10.19
CA GLY A 77 -14.47 -0.80 11.52
C GLY A 77 -13.50 0.34 11.72
N LEU A 78 -13.37 0.75 12.97
CA LEU A 78 -12.44 1.77 13.39
C LEU A 78 -11.13 1.16 13.90
N MET A 79 -10.03 1.83 13.58
CA MET A 79 -8.74 1.63 14.23
C MET A 79 -8.35 2.93 14.93
N LYS A 80 -7.68 2.82 16.07
CA LYS A 80 -7.14 3.94 16.83
C LYS A 80 -5.63 3.85 16.90
N VAL A 81 -4.96 4.95 16.58
CA VAL A 81 -3.52 5.07 16.78
C VAL A 81 -3.22 5.12 18.27
N ARG A 82 -2.45 4.15 18.75
CA ARG A 82 -2.01 4.04 20.13
C ARG A 82 -0.65 4.71 20.33
N GLU A 83 0.27 4.47 19.40
CA GLU A 83 1.65 4.95 19.48
C GLU A 83 2.20 5.23 18.07
N VAL A 84 3.10 6.19 17.96
CA VAL A 84 3.77 6.54 16.72
C VAL A 84 5.28 6.57 16.96
N THR A 85 6.01 5.88 16.11
CA THR A 85 7.48 5.87 16.08
C THR A 85 7.98 6.49 14.78
N ALA A 86 9.30 6.49 14.56
CA ALA A 86 9.88 7.00 13.32
C ALA A 86 9.35 6.25 12.08
N ASP A 87 9.21 4.92 12.18
CA ASP A 87 8.93 4.05 11.04
C ASP A 87 7.52 3.44 11.07
N GLN A 88 6.88 3.39 12.25
CA GLN A 88 5.63 2.66 12.45
C GLN A 88 4.56 3.48 13.18
N VAL A 89 3.31 3.17 12.85
CA VAL A 89 2.11 3.57 13.58
C VAL A 89 1.52 2.31 14.20
N MET A 90 1.45 2.27 15.53
CA MET A 90 0.86 1.15 16.26
C MET A 90 -0.62 1.44 16.46
N VAL A 91 -1.49 0.60 15.92
CA VAL A 91 -2.94 0.76 16.01
C VAL A 91 -3.59 -0.36 16.80
N ILE A 92 -4.76 -0.09 17.35
CA ILE A 92 -5.70 -1.07 17.92
C ILE A 92 -7.02 -0.99 17.16
N THR A 93 -7.78 -2.07 17.09
CA THR A 93 -9.11 -2.07 16.45
C THR A 93 -10.21 -1.84 17.46
N GLU A 94 -11.38 -1.42 17.00
CA GLU A 94 -12.59 -1.58 17.78
C GLU A 94 -12.98 -3.07 17.88
N MET A 95 -13.80 -3.41 18.87
CA MET A 95 -14.38 -4.75 19.03
C MET A 95 -15.56 -5.02 18.06
N GLY A 96 -16.13 -3.95 17.49
CA GLY A 96 -17.23 -3.99 16.54
C GLY A 96 -16.76 -4.15 15.09
N ALA A 97 -17.71 -4.39 14.18
CA ALA A 97 -17.47 -4.23 12.76
C ALA A 97 -18.78 -4.11 11.97
N TRP A 98 -18.65 -3.51 10.79
CA TRP A 98 -19.67 -3.33 9.78
C TRP A 98 -19.40 -4.21 8.56
N PRO A 99 -20.45 -4.75 7.92
CA PRO A 99 -20.29 -5.51 6.68
C PRO A 99 -19.95 -4.63 5.45
N LYS A 100 -19.96 -3.30 5.59
CA LYS A 100 -19.69 -2.34 4.51
C LYS A 100 -18.92 -1.15 5.06
N GLY A 101 -17.93 -0.67 4.29
CA GLY A 101 -17.10 0.47 4.68
C GLY A 101 -17.86 1.75 5.03
N ARG A 102 -19.02 2.00 4.41
CA ARG A 102 -19.88 3.14 4.76
C ARG A 102 -20.35 3.12 6.22
N GLY A 103 -20.48 1.95 6.84
CA GLY A 103 -20.80 1.84 8.28
C GLY A 103 -19.69 2.45 9.13
N ALA A 104 -18.46 1.96 8.96
CA ALA A 104 -17.29 2.48 9.65
C ALA A 104 -17.04 3.98 9.40
N VAL A 105 -17.23 4.45 8.16
CA VAL A 105 -17.11 5.89 7.85
C VAL A 105 -18.18 6.72 8.57
N ASN A 106 -19.41 6.23 8.67
CA ASN A 106 -20.46 6.93 9.39
C ASN A 106 -20.19 6.96 10.90
N GLU A 107 -19.68 5.86 11.46
CA GLU A 107 -19.31 5.75 12.87
C GLU A 107 -18.14 6.68 13.22
N LEU A 108 -17.10 6.74 12.37
CA LEU A 108 -15.98 7.68 12.51
C LEU A 108 -16.44 9.14 12.66
N ARG A 109 -17.53 9.50 11.95
CA ARG A 109 -18.11 10.85 11.95
C ARG A 109 -19.14 11.07 13.05
N GLY A 110 -19.56 10.00 13.71
CA GLY A 110 -20.59 10.00 14.75
C GLY A 110 -20.04 10.29 16.15
N ASP A 111 -20.82 9.84 17.13
CA ASP A 111 -20.41 9.77 18.52
C ASP A 111 -19.58 8.50 18.74
N LEU A 112 -18.47 8.65 19.46
CA LEU A 112 -17.46 7.64 19.68
C LEU A 112 -17.53 7.06 21.11
N SER A 113 -18.45 7.56 21.94
CA SER A 113 -18.55 7.25 23.37
C SER A 113 -18.84 5.76 23.67
N GLU A 114 -19.50 5.06 22.76
CA GLU A 114 -19.88 3.65 22.91
C GLU A 114 -18.85 2.67 22.29
N ILE A 115 -17.76 3.17 21.71
CA ILE A 115 -16.75 2.30 21.08
C ILE A 115 -15.91 1.63 22.17
N THR A 116 -15.90 0.29 22.12
CA THR A 116 -14.96 -0.52 22.90
C THR A 116 -13.77 -0.89 22.03
N TRP A 117 -12.56 -0.57 22.50
CA TRP A 117 -11.31 -0.85 21.82
C TRP A 117 -10.73 -2.20 22.26
N ASP A 118 -10.17 -2.96 21.32
CA ASP A 118 -9.37 -4.14 21.62
C ASP A 118 -7.96 -3.71 22.03
N GLU A 119 -7.72 -3.54 23.34
CA GLU A 119 -6.39 -3.17 23.85
C GLU A 119 -5.37 -4.32 23.84
N GLN A 120 -5.81 -5.56 23.54
CA GLN A 120 -4.97 -6.75 23.56
C GLN A 120 -4.22 -6.95 22.24
N GLU A 121 -4.84 -6.60 21.12
CA GLU A 121 -4.22 -6.66 19.80
C GLU A 121 -3.60 -5.31 19.41
N VAL A 122 -2.28 -5.29 19.22
CA VAL A 122 -1.56 -4.11 18.71
C VAL A 122 -0.97 -4.44 17.37
N ILE A 123 -1.38 -3.69 16.35
CA ILE A 123 -1.07 -3.94 14.95
C ILE A 123 -0.07 -2.88 14.47
N PRO A 124 1.13 -3.27 14.03
CA PRO A 124 2.09 -2.34 13.45
C PRO A 124 1.76 -2.05 11.98
N LEU A 125 1.63 -0.76 11.64
CA LEU A 125 1.56 -0.28 10.26
C LEU A 125 2.84 0.48 9.92
N TYR A 126 3.50 0.18 8.81
CA TYR A 126 4.67 0.94 8.39
C TYR A 126 4.25 2.26 7.71
N ARG A 127 4.91 3.36 8.07
CA ARG A 127 4.56 4.71 7.57
C ARG A 127 4.71 4.82 6.04
N ASN A 128 5.67 4.12 5.45
CA ASN A 128 5.87 4.08 4.00
C ASN A 128 4.79 3.31 3.24
N GLU A 129 3.94 2.53 3.93
CA GLU A 129 2.84 1.75 3.33
C GLU A 129 1.49 2.46 3.41
N LEU A 130 1.33 3.49 4.26
CA LEU A 130 0.05 4.17 4.49
C LEU A 130 -0.59 4.70 3.21
N ALA A 131 0.20 5.26 2.29
CA ALA A 131 -0.31 5.73 1.01
C ALA A 131 -0.87 4.59 0.13
N GLY A 132 -0.23 3.41 0.18
CA GLY A 132 -0.73 2.21 -0.49
C GLY A 132 -2.02 1.70 0.13
N LEU A 133 -2.10 1.68 1.47
CA LEU A 133 -3.30 1.27 2.20
C LEU A 133 -4.51 2.16 1.89
N VAL A 134 -4.31 3.47 1.69
CA VAL A 134 -5.37 4.37 1.22
C VAL A 134 -5.75 4.08 -0.24
N ALA A 135 -4.75 3.96 -1.13
CA ALA A 135 -4.99 3.70 -2.55
C ALA A 135 -5.75 2.38 -2.79
N ASP A 136 -5.48 1.36 -1.98
CA ASP A 136 -6.13 0.05 -2.04
C ASP A 136 -7.49 0.00 -1.29
N GLY A 137 -7.91 1.12 -0.69
CA GLY A 137 -9.16 1.22 0.08
C GLY A 137 -9.16 0.40 1.36
N LYS A 138 -7.98 0.14 1.95
CA LYS A 138 -7.82 -0.51 3.26
C LYS A 138 -8.00 0.48 4.38
N ILE A 139 -7.52 1.71 4.21
CA ILE A 139 -7.88 2.88 5.00
C ILE A 139 -8.84 3.72 4.15
N LEU A 140 -10.02 4.02 4.67
CA LEU A 140 -11.10 4.68 3.95
C LEU A 140 -11.14 6.17 4.24
N GLU A 141 -11.14 6.53 5.53
CA GLU A 141 -11.16 7.90 6.02
C GLU A 141 -10.43 7.97 7.36
N VAL A 142 -9.97 9.17 7.70
CA VAL A 142 -9.26 9.44 8.94
C VAL A 142 -9.84 10.65 9.66
N ARG A 143 -9.72 10.66 10.99
CA ARG A 143 -10.17 11.76 11.85
C ARG A 143 -9.18 11.94 12.98
N ARG A 144 -8.70 13.17 13.15
CA ARG A 144 -8.02 13.61 14.36
C ARG A 144 -9.06 14.10 15.35
N LEU A 145 -8.98 13.61 16.58
CA LEU A 145 -9.70 14.22 17.69
C LEU A 145 -8.84 15.35 18.22
N ASP A 146 -9.44 16.52 18.42
CA ASP A 146 -8.76 17.58 19.15
C ASP A 146 -8.38 17.04 20.54
N ALA A 147 -7.17 17.33 21.01
CA ALA A 147 -6.69 16.85 22.29
C ALA A 147 -7.66 17.26 23.41
N GLU A 148 -8.12 16.29 24.22
CA GLU A 148 -8.74 16.56 25.52
C GLU A 148 -7.71 17.06 26.54
#